data_AF-A0A661FB97-F1
#
_entry.id   AF-A0A661FB97-F1
#
_cell.length_a   1.000
_cell.length_b   1.000
_cell.length_c   1.000
_cell.angle_alpha   90.00
_cell.angle_beta   90.00
_cell.angle_gamma   90.00
#
_symmetry.space_group_name_H-M   'P 1'
#
loop_
_entity.id
_entity.type
_entity.pdbx_description
1 polymer ?
#
loop_
_entity_poly.entity_id
_entity_poly.type
_entity_poly.pdbx_seq_one_letter_code
_entity_poly.pdbx_strand_id
1 'polypeptide(L)'
;MNITEKYLEALKAIGDWVIISEWAIRFGESYPEILEKAEKEAVNQANETTGLREIAARMSSSISRGAYAGRVEIDDSERPRKVRYLPKEQQAAHLEQDINDDVAPLRRDELIKLAAGDFSAHEQYRVEEFEAISKQLKQFFGLAFEVDHSEALLNPSTPGKHHPSNLQLLLKAHNSKKNNKNWPRFSLDEQVAYIETAIKLQSLVATRFEIEMETEVLGALMARLKGIYLNEQT
;
A
#
# COMPACT_ATOMS: atom_id res chain seq x y z
N MET A 1 -26.29 -10.05 22.69
CA MET A 1 -25.26 -9.33 21.93
C MET A 1 -25.77 -7.98 21.49
N ASN A 2 -24.92 -6.95 21.59
CA ASN A 2 -25.21 -5.66 20.97
C ASN A 2 -25.04 -5.74 19.43
N ILE A 3 -25.48 -4.72 18.71
CA ILE A 3 -25.44 -4.72 17.23
C ILE A 3 -24.00 -4.84 16.69
N THR A 4 -23.05 -4.22 17.37
CA THR A 4 -21.62 -4.23 17.04
C THR A 4 -21.04 -5.65 17.13
N GLU A 5 -21.39 -6.41 18.16
CA GLU A 5 -21.02 -7.82 18.30
C GLU A 5 -21.65 -8.68 17.21
N LYS A 6 -22.92 -8.44 16.86
CA LYS A 6 -23.60 -9.17 15.79
C LYS A 6 -22.94 -8.91 14.43
N TYR A 7 -22.54 -7.67 14.16
CA TYR A 7 -21.76 -7.33 12.97
C TYR A 7 -20.44 -8.09 12.93
N LEU A 8 -19.68 -8.12 14.04
CA LEU A 8 -18.42 -8.84 14.13
C LEU A 8 -18.57 -10.35 13.92
N GLU A 9 -19.61 -10.97 14.47
CA GLU A 9 -19.86 -12.39 14.25
C GLU A 9 -20.12 -12.71 12.78
N ALA A 10 -20.93 -11.88 12.11
CA ALA A 10 -21.16 -12.03 10.67
C ALA A 10 -19.85 -11.88 9.87
N LEU A 11 -18.98 -10.94 10.24
CA LEU A 11 -17.68 -10.78 9.58
C LEU A 11 -16.74 -11.96 9.85
N LYS A 12 -16.74 -12.46 11.08
CA LYS A 12 -15.94 -13.61 11.49
C LYS A 12 -16.33 -14.88 10.73
N ALA A 13 -17.62 -15.06 10.46
CA ALA A 13 -18.13 -16.21 9.70
C ALA A 13 -17.69 -16.20 8.23
N ILE A 14 -17.38 -15.03 7.66
CA ILE A 14 -16.88 -14.88 6.29
C ILE A 14 -15.43 -15.35 6.19
N GLY A 15 -14.59 -14.98 7.17
CA GLY A 15 -13.20 -15.46 7.27
C GLY A 15 -12.20 -14.90 6.25
N ASP A 16 -12.65 -14.06 5.31
CA ASP A 16 -11.81 -13.43 4.27
C ASP A 16 -12.17 -11.95 4.06
N TRP A 17 -11.39 -11.27 3.23
CA TRP A 17 -11.64 -9.90 2.79
C TRP A 17 -12.95 -9.78 2.03
N VAL A 18 -13.79 -8.84 2.47
CA VAL A 18 -15.07 -8.52 1.83
C VAL A 18 -15.31 -7.04 1.77
N ILE A 19 -16.10 -6.61 0.80
CA ILE A 19 -16.57 -5.23 0.76
C ILE A 19 -17.74 -5.05 1.74
N ILE A 20 -17.95 -3.83 2.23
CA ILE A 20 -18.97 -3.56 3.27
C ILE A 20 -20.39 -4.00 2.84
N SER A 21 -20.73 -3.92 1.55
CA SER A 21 -22.03 -4.39 1.05
C SER A 21 -22.19 -5.90 1.12
N GLU A 22 -21.13 -6.67 0.86
CA GLU A 22 -21.15 -8.13 1.01
C GLU A 22 -21.26 -8.52 2.48
N TRP A 23 -20.57 -7.80 3.36
CA TRP A 23 -20.73 -7.98 4.80
C TRP A 23 -22.16 -7.68 5.27
N ALA A 24 -22.80 -6.62 4.75
CA ALA A 24 -24.19 -6.29 5.04
C ALA A 24 -25.17 -7.38 4.58
N ILE A 25 -24.93 -7.99 3.41
CA ILE A 25 -25.72 -9.13 2.91
C ILE A 25 -25.60 -10.32 3.87
N ARG A 26 -24.38 -10.73 4.20
CA ARG A 26 -24.13 -11.84 5.14
C ARG A 26 -24.71 -11.61 6.53
N PHE A 27 -24.66 -10.37 6.99
CA PHE A 27 -25.31 -9.97 8.22
C PHE A 27 -26.83 -10.07 8.13
N GLY A 28 -27.44 -9.62 7.03
CA GLY A 28 -28.88 -9.74 6.80
C GLY A 28 -29.35 -11.19 6.71
N GLU A 29 -28.55 -12.08 6.12
CA GLU A 29 -28.80 -13.53 6.09
C GLU A 29 -28.76 -14.14 7.50
N SER A 30 -27.83 -13.70 8.34
CA SER A 30 -27.62 -14.22 9.70
C SER A 30 -28.61 -13.65 10.72
N TYR A 31 -29.13 -12.46 10.47
CA TYR A 31 -30.02 -11.71 11.35
C TYR A 31 -31.22 -11.13 10.57
N PRO A 32 -32.10 -12.00 10.02
CA PRO A 32 -33.19 -11.58 9.15
C PRO A 32 -34.18 -10.63 9.84
N GLU A 33 -34.34 -10.74 11.16
CA GLU A 33 -35.19 -9.85 11.96
C GLU A 33 -34.69 -8.40 11.96
N ILE A 34 -33.36 -8.21 11.89
CA ILE A 34 -32.73 -6.90 11.85
C ILE A 34 -32.83 -6.32 10.44
N LEU A 35 -32.67 -7.16 9.42
CA LEU A 35 -32.88 -6.76 8.03
C LEU A 35 -34.31 -6.30 7.79
N GLU A 36 -35.32 -7.05 8.25
CA GLU A 36 -36.73 -6.68 8.10
C GLU A 36 -37.04 -5.33 8.76
N LYS A 37 -36.44 -5.07 9.94
CA LYS A 37 -36.57 -3.77 10.61
C LYS A 37 -35.91 -2.65 9.78
N ALA A 38 -34.72 -2.90 9.24
CA ALA A 38 -34.01 -1.93 8.39
C ALA A 38 -34.77 -1.64 7.09
N GLU A 39 -35.44 -2.64 6.49
CA GLU A 39 -36.30 -2.43 5.32
C GLU A 39 -37.50 -1.52 5.65
N LYS A 40 -38.16 -1.73 6.80
CA LYS A 40 -39.24 -0.84 7.27
C LYS A 40 -38.74 0.59 7.52
N GLU A 41 -37.53 0.74 8.05
CA GLU A 41 -36.91 2.05 8.26
C GLU A 41 -36.54 2.72 6.93
N ALA A 42 -36.06 1.96 5.94
CA ALA A 42 -35.69 2.44 4.61
C ALA A 42 -36.88 3.04 3.84
N VAL A 43 -38.07 2.43 3.93
CA VAL A 43 -39.30 2.94 3.30
C VAL A 43 -39.68 4.34 3.80
N ASN A 44 -39.33 4.68 5.04
CA ASN A 44 -39.66 5.96 5.66
C ASN A 44 -38.60 7.06 5.42
N GLN A 45 -37.55 6.77 4.64
CA GLN A 45 -36.50 7.74 4.34
C GLN A 45 -36.91 8.68 3.19
N ALA A 46 -36.38 9.91 3.22
CA ALA A 46 -36.63 10.91 2.17
C ALA A 46 -36.02 10.53 0.81
N ASN A 47 -34.97 9.70 0.81
CA ASN A 47 -34.31 9.21 -0.40
C ASN A 47 -34.56 7.70 -0.55
N GLU A 48 -34.67 7.24 -1.79
CA GLU A 48 -34.83 5.80 -2.09
C GLU A 48 -33.60 5.01 -1.62
N THR A 49 -33.82 4.10 -0.67
CA THR A 49 -32.80 3.26 -0.06
C THR A 49 -33.39 1.88 0.27
N THR A 50 -32.53 0.94 0.67
CA THR A 50 -32.93 -0.42 1.08
C THR A 50 -32.35 -0.73 2.45
N GLY A 51 -32.94 -1.70 3.16
CA GLY A 51 -32.45 -2.14 4.46
C GLY A 51 -30.98 -2.57 4.41
N LEU A 52 -30.55 -3.26 3.35
CA LEU A 52 -29.14 -3.62 3.13
C LEU A 52 -28.22 -2.39 2.96
N ARG A 53 -28.66 -1.36 2.23
CA ARG A 53 -27.90 -0.10 2.07
C ARG A 53 -27.77 0.64 3.40
N GLU A 54 -28.84 0.68 4.18
CA GLU A 54 -28.84 1.27 5.53
C GLU A 54 -27.90 0.51 6.47
N ILE A 55 -27.91 -0.83 6.45
CA ILE A 55 -27.00 -1.66 7.24
C ILE A 55 -25.54 -1.40 6.83
N ALA A 56 -25.24 -1.40 5.54
CA ALA A 56 -23.90 -1.09 5.04
C ALA A 56 -23.44 0.31 5.46
N ALA A 57 -24.32 1.31 5.40
CA ALA A 57 -24.02 2.67 5.85
C ALA A 57 -23.74 2.72 7.37
N ARG A 58 -24.51 2.01 8.19
CA ARG A 58 -24.31 1.91 9.64
C ARG A 58 -22.99 1.20 9.99
N MET A 59 -22.64 0.12 9.29
CA MET A 59 -21.36 -0.57 9.44
C MET A 59 -20.19 0.37 9.10
N SER A 60 -20.26 1.04 7.96
CA SER A 60 -19.28 2.03 7.51
C SER A 60 -19.10 3.16 8.54
N SER A 61 -20.20 3.71 9.05
CA SER A 61 -20.18 4.74 10.10
C SER A 61 -19.60 4.24 11.42
N SER A 62 -19.81 2.96 11.76
CA SER A 62 -19.24 2.36 12.97
C SER A 62 -17.73 2.21 12.83
N ILE A 63 -17.25 1.71 11.68
CA ILE A 63 -15.82 1.63 11.38
C ILE A 63 -15.15 3.00 11.49
N SER A 64 -15.70 4.03 10.84
CA SER A 64 -15.13 5.39 10.87
C SER A 64 -15.08 6.00 12.28
N ARG A 65 -15.95 5.55 13.20
CA ARG A 65 -15.94 5.97 14.60
C ARG A 65 -14.98 5.17 15.48
N GLY A 66 -14.18 4.28 14.89
CA GLY A 66 -13.29 3.39 15.63
C GLY A 66 -14.03 2.27 16.38
N ALA A 67 -15.29 2.00 16.03
CA ALA A 67 -15.92 0.77 16.50
C ALA A 67 -15.07 -0.40 15.98
N TYR A 68 -14.97 -1.47 16.78
CA TYR A 68 -14.15 -2.65 16.48
C TYR A 68 -12.63 -2.51 16.67
N ALA A 69 -12.14 -1.52 17.43
CA ALA A 69 -10.72 -1.33 17.74
C ALA A 69 -9.94 -2.65 17.90
N GLY A 70 -8.95 -2.85 17.03
CA GLY A 70 -8.07 -4.03 16.99
C GLY A 70 -8.72 -5.35 16.55
N ARG A 71 -10.00 -5.37 16.15
CA ARG A 71 -10.74 -6.59 15.77
C ARG A 71 -11.12 -6.66 14.29
N VAL A 72 -10.97 -5.56 13.57
CA VAL A 72 -11.25 -5.46 12.12
C VAL A 72 -10.07 -4.79 11.46
N GLU A 73 -9.57 -5.42 10.40
CA GLU A 73 -8.56 -4.83 9.51
C GLU A 73 -9.26 -4.20 8.32
N ILE A 74 -8.76 -3.05 7.87
CA ILE A 74 -9.36 -2.21 6.84
C ILE A 74 -8.34 -1.99 5.74
N ASP A 75 -8.72 -2.31 4.50
CA ASP A 75 -7.97 -1.96 3.30
C ASP A 75 -8.73 -0.84 2.57
N ASP A 76 -8.12 0.36 2.58
CA ASP A 76 -8.63 1.56 1.93
C ASP A 76 -7.86 1.93 0.66
N SER A 77 -6.94 1.06 0.20
CA SER A 77 -6.15 1.29 -1.00
C SER A 77 -6.98 1.26 -2.29
N GLU A 78 -8.13 0.58 -2.27
CA GLU A 78 -9.08 0.48 -3.39
C GLU A 78 -10.50 0.87 -2.96
N ARG A 79 -11.31 1.31 -3.94
CA ARG A 79 -12.76 1.52 -3.75
C ARG A 79 -13.56 0.46 -4.53
N PRO A 80 -14.57 -0.18 -3.91
CA PRO A 80 -15.04 0.00 -2.53
C PRO A 80 -14.09 -0.62 -1.48
N ARG A 81 -14.02 0.02 -0.30
CA ARG A 81 -13.15 -0.40 0.83
C ARG A 81 -13.43 -1.84 1.23
N LYS A 82 -12.38 -2.61 1.51
CA LYS A 82 -12.45 -4.00 1.96
C LYS A 82 -12.16 -4.09 3.46
N VAL A 83 -12.78 -5.06 4.12
CA VAL A 83 -12.59 -5.32 5.55
C VAL A 83 -12.49 -6.82 5.81
N ARG A 84 -11.77 -7.21 6.85
CA ARG A 84 -11.77 -8.58 7.37
C ARG A 84 -11.72 -8.61 8.90
N TYR A 85 -12.19 -9.70 9.49
CA TYR A 85 -12.05 -9.93 10.92
C TYR A 85 -10.59 -10.28 11.26
N LEU A 86 -10.03 -9.63 12.27
CA LEU A 86 -8.69 -9.92 12.77
C LEU A 86 -8.76 -10.98 13.89
N PRO A 87 -8.19 -12.19 13.73
CA PRO A 87 -8.19 -13.22 14.77
C PRO A 87 -7.48 -12.75 16.04
N LYS A 88 -7.96 -13.15 17.22
CA LYS A 88 -7.40 -12.75 18.54
C LYS A 88 -5.88 -12.91 18.66
N GLU A 89 -5.33 -13.96 18.06
CA GLU A 89 -3.89 -14.26 18.03
C GLU A 89 -3.08 -13.16 17.31
N GLN A 90 -3.69 -12.49 16.33
CA GLN A 90 -3.08 -11.41 15.55
C GLN A 90 -3.36 -10.02 16.15
N GLN A 91 -4.36 -9.90 17.04
CA GLN A 91 -4.74 -8.62 17.67
C GLN A 91 -3.66 -8.11 18.63
N ALA A 92 -2.95 -8.99 19.33
CA ALA A 92 -1.87 -8.59 20.24
C ALA A 92 -0.68 -8.00 19.48
N ALA A 93 -0.28 -8.63 18.36
CA ALA A 93 0.78 -8.13 17.49
C ALA A 93 0.40 -6.80 16.82
N HIS A 94 -0.86 -6.67 16.37
CA HIS A 94 -1.37 -5.39 15.83
C HIS A 94 -1.42 -4.29 16.87
N LEU A 95 -1.91 -4.57 18.09
CA LEU A 95 -1.97 -3.58 19.16
C LEU A 95 -0.56 -3.15 19.61
N GLU A 96 0.39 -4.07 19.68
CA GLU A 96 1.78 -3.76 19.99
C GLU A 96 2.44 -2.93 18.87
N GLN A 97 2.08 -3.17 17.62
CA GLN A 97 2.48 -2.34 16.49
C GLN A 97 1.85 -0.95 16.55
N ASP A 98 0.54 -0.83 16.81
CA ASP A 98 -0.16 0.45 16.93
C ASP A 98 0.41 1.30 18.08
N ILE A 99 0.69 0.68 19.24
CA ILE A 99 1.34 1.36 20.38
C ILE A 99 2.75 1.81 20.03
N ASN A 100 3.53 0.99 19.31
CA ASN A 100 4.87 1.38 18.87
C ASN A 100 4.82 2.52 17.86
N ASP A 101 3.84 2.54 16.96
CA ASP A 101 3.64 3.59 15.96
C ASP A 101 3.18 4.92 16.61
N ASP A 102 2.37 4.87 17.67
CA ASP A 102 1.91 6.05 18.42
C ASP A 102 3.00 6.66 19.33
N VAL A 103 3.99 5.87 19.74
CA VAL A 103 5.12 6.31 20.59
C VAL A 103 6.38 6.60 19.74
N ALA A 104 6.35 6.29 18.43
CA ALA A 104 7.47 6.56 17.53
C ALA A 104 7.72 8.09 17.41
N PRO A 105 8.98 8.55 17.56
CA PRO A 105 9.29 9.99 17.62
C PRO A 105 8.88 10.81 16.39
N LEU A 106 8.86 10.21 15.21
CA LEU A 106 8.45 10.83 13.94
C LEU A 106 7.89 9.77 13.00
N ARG A 107 6.82 10.11 12.27
CA ARG A 107 6.26 9.27 11.21
C ARG A 107 7.15 9.31 9.96
N ARG A 108 7.01 8.31 9.09
CA ARG A 108 7.84 8.16 7.87
C ARG A 108 7.79 9.39 6.97
N ASP A 109 6.60 9.95 6.77
CA ASP A 109 6.36 11.15 5.97
C ASP A 109 7.01 12.40 6.57
N GLU A 110 7.01 12.51 7.89
CA GLU A 110 7.70 13.59 8.61
C GLU A 110 9.22 13.50 8.45
N LEU A 111 9.79 12.29 8.55
CA LEU A 111 11.21 12.04 8.31
C LEU A 111 11.62 12.40 6.88
N ILE A 112 10.79 12.05 5.89
CA ILE A 112 11.02 12.39 4.49
C ILE A 112 10.99 13.91 4.31
N LYS A 113 9.97 14.58 4.85
CA LYS A 113 9.80 16.03 4.72
C LYS A 113 10.94 16.81 5.36
N LEU A 114 11.39 16.38 6.53
CA LEU A 114 12.50 17.01 7.24
C LEU A 114 13.80 16.84 6.45
N ALA A 115 14.11 15.62 6.00
CA ALA A 115 15.30 15.38 5.19
C ALA A 115 15.29 16.13 3.86
N ALA A 116 14.13 16.20 3.18
CA ALA A 116 13.98 16.95 1.94
C ALA A 116 14.20 18.46 2.13
N GLY A 117 13.92 19.00 3.31
CA GLY A 117 14.21 20.39 3.66
C GLY A 117 15.70 20.71 3.80
N ASP A 118 16.53 19.69 4.05
CA ASP A 118 17.97 19.80 4.27
C ASP A 118 18.79 19.43 3.02
N PHE A 119 18.14 18.99 1.93
CA PHE A 119 18.84 18.59 0.71
C PHE A 119 19.51 19.78 0.01
N SER A 120 20.74 19.55 -0.45
CA SER A 120 21.32 20.35 -1.52
C SER A 120 20.52 20.21 -2.81
N ALA A 121 20.63 21.20 -3.71
CA ALA A 121 20.01 21.13 -5.03
C ALA A 121 20.38 19.86 -5.81
N HIS A 122 21.60 19.36 -5.60
CA HIS A 122 22.07 18.15 -6.24
C HIS A 122 21.45 16.87 -5.64
N GLU A 123 21.32 16.78 -4.32
CA GLU A 123 20.61 15.66 -3.68
C GLU A 123 19.14 15.63 -4.08
N GLN A 124 18.49 16.80 -4.11
CA GLN A 124 17.12 16.92 -4.58
C GLN A 124 16.98 16.44 -6.03
N TYR A 125 17.86 16.89 -6.93
CA TYR A 125 17.89 16.42 -8.32
C TYR A 125 18.02 14.89 -8.40
N ARG A 126 18.89 14.27 -7.58
CA ARG A 126 19.06 12.81 -7.58
C ARG A 126 17.80 12.06 -7.14
N VAL A 127 17.05 12.57 -6.15
CA VAL A 127 15.75 11.98 -5.76
C VAL A 127 14.74 12.10 -6.89
N GLU A 128 14.63 13.28 -7.49
CA GLU A 128 13.70 13.55 -8.60
C GLU A 128 14.02 12.67 -9.82
N GLU A 129 15.29 12.42 -10.12
CA GLU A 129 15.71 11.53 -11.19
C GLU A 129 15.31 10.07 -10.94
N PHE A 130 15.42 9.58 -9.69
CA PHE A 130 14.92 8.24 -9.34
C PHE A 130 13.41 8.12 -9.62
N GLU A 131 12.63 9.12 -9.22
CA GLU A 131 11.18 9.14 -9.48
C GLU A 131 10.86 9.24 -10.98
N ALA A 132 11.59 10.08 -11.70
CA ALA A 132 11.40 10.26 -13.14
C ALA A 132 11.68 8.97 -13.91
N ILE A 133 12.79 8.29 -13.60
CA ILE A 133 13.14 7.00 -14.20
C ILE A 133 12.07 5.95 -13.88
N SER A 134 11.60 5.85 -12.63
CA SER A 134 10.49 4.95 -12.25
C SER A 134 9.23 5.19 -13.09
N LYS A 135 8.80 6.45 -13.25
CA LYS A 135 7.63 6.82 -14.06
C LYS A 135 7.81 6.45 -15.53
N GLN A 136 8.99 6.69 -16.08
CA GLN A 136 9.31 6.38 -17.49
C GLN A 136 9.41 4.87 -17.74
N LEU A 137 9.95 4.09 -16.78
CA LEU A 137 9.96 2.63 -16.86
C LEU A 137 8.53 2.07 -16.96
N LYS A 138 7.58 2.65 -16.22
CA LYS A 138 6.17 2.30 -16.33
C LYS A 138 5.57 2.74 -17.67
N GLN A 139 5.86 3.96 -18.11
CA GLN A 139 5.29 4.53 -19.34
C GLN A 139 5.72 3.80 -20.60
N PHE A 140 7.01 3.50 -20.76
CA PHE A 140 7.58 2.96 -21.99
C PHE A 140 7.69 1.43 -21.98
N PHE A 141 7.79 0.80 -20.80
CA PHE A 141 8.00 -0.65 -20.70
C PHE A 141 6.90 -1.36 -19.90
N GLY A 142 5.89 -0.65 -19.40
CA GLY A 142 4.79 -1.23 -18.63
C GLY A 142 5.20 -1.78 -17.25
N LEU A 143 6.43 -1.51 -16.81
CA LEU A 143 6.98 -2.05 -15.56
C LEU A 143 6.87 -1.02 -14.43
N ALA A 144 6.05 -1.33 -13.44
CA ALA A 144 5.88 -0.48 -12.27
C ALA A 144 7.03 -0.68 -11.26
N PHE A 145 8.07 0.13 -11.40
CA PHE A 145 9.12 0.28 -10.38
C PHE A 145 8.73 1.32 -9.34
N GLU A 146 9.15 1.13 -8.11
CA GLU A 146 8.98 2.05 -6.98
C GLU A 146 10.36 2.48 -6.48
N VAL A 147 10.45 3.73 -6.04
CA VAL A 147 11.63 4.25 -5.34
C VAL A 147 11.53 3.80 -3.90
N ASP A 148 12.45 2.93 -3.48
CA ASP A 148 12.43 2.32 -2.16
C ASP A 148 13.74 2.58 -1.40
N HIS A 149 13.67 2.51 -0.07
CA HIS A 149 14.82 2.68 0.79
C HIS A 149 15.52 1.34 1.05
N SER A 150 16.84 1.26 0.89
CA SER A 150 17.62 0.10 1.29
C SER A 150 17.56 -0.10 2.80
N GLU A 151 17.92 0.93 3.56
CA GLU A 151 17.77 0.98 5.01
C GLU A 151 16.42 1.61 5.34
N ALA A 152 15.57 0.88 6.06
CA ALA A 152 14.23 1.33 6.38
C ALA A 152 14.28 2.52 7.35
N LEU A 153 13.52 3.58 7.05
CA LEU A 153 13.51 4.80 7.87
C LEU A 153 13.03 4.55 9.31
N LEU A 154 12.11 3.59 9.48
CA LEU A 154 11.53 3.21 10.78
C LEU A 154 12.13 1.91 11.33
N ASN A 155 13.35 1.52 10.90
CA ASN A 155 14.00 0.37 11.51
C ASN A 155 14.31 0.67 13.00
N PRO A 156 13.93 -0.19 13.95
CA PRO A 156 14.03 0.11 15.38
C PRO A 156 15.47 0.11 15.91
N SER A 157 16.39 -0.60 15.24
CA SER A 157 17.78 -0.74 15.69
C SER A 157 18.72 0.19 14.93
N THR A 158 18.57 0.23 13.60
CA THR A 158 19.46 0.97 12.69
C THR A 158 18.62 1.66 11.60
N PRO A 159 17.97 2.79 11.95
CA PRO A 159 17.13 3.53 11.02
C PRO A 159 17.95 4.13 9.88
N GLY A 160 17.48 3.94 8.65
CA GLY A 160 18.04 4.57 7.46
C GLY A 160 17.70 6.05 7.37
N LYS A 161 18.40 6.77 6.48
CA LYS A 161 18.11 8.17 6.15
C LYS A 161 17.31 8.29 4.87
N HIS A 162 16.42 9.27 4.79
CA HIS A 162 15.86 9.67 3.50
C HIS A 162 16.92 10.48 2.76
N HIS A 163 17.68 9.83 1.87
CA HIS A 163 18.78 10.42 1.11
C HIS A 163 18.99 9.59 -0.17
N PRO A 164 19.37 10.18 -1.32
CA PRO A 164 19.54 9.44 -2.57
C PRO A 164 20.44 8.20 -2.49
N SER A 165 21.48 8.22 -1.64
CA SER A 165 22.37 7.06 -1.43
C SER A 165 21.74 5.89 -0.68
N ASN A 166 20.54 6.09 -0.14
CA ASN A 166 19.72 5.05 0.47
C ASN A 166 18.54 4.66 -0.43
N LEU A 167 18.43 5.22 -1.64
CA LEU A 167 17.36 4.92 -2.57
C LEU A 167 17.80 3.90 -3.63
N GLN A 168 16.85 3.08 -4.06
CA GLN A 168 16.99 2.10 -5.14
C GLN A 168 15.62 1.87 -5.82
N LEU A 169 15.63 1.28 -7.02
CA LEU A 169 14.42 0.97 -7.78
C LEU A 169 14.08 -0.51 -7.65
N LEU A 170 12.87 -0.81 -7.18
CA LEU A 170 12.33 -2.16 -7.08
C LEU A 170 11.03 -2.28 -7.85
N LEU A 171 10.79 -3.40 -8.55
CA LEU A 171 9.45 -3.69 -9.06
C LEU A 171 8.46 -3.73 -7.89
N LYS A 172 7.28 -3.14 -8.06
CA LYS A 172 6.22 -3.13 -7.04
C LYS A 172 5.91 -4.53 -6.49
N ALA A 173 5.87 -5.53 -7.36
CA ALA A 173 5.63 -6.93 -6.99
C ALA A 173 6.75 -7.57 -6.16
N HIS A 174 7.97 -7.03 -6.21
CA HIS A 174 9.09 -7.46 -5.38
C HIS A 174 9.14 -6.64 -4.10
N ASN A 175 8.87 -5.34 -4.18
CA ASN A 175 8.84 -4.44 -3.04
C ASN A 175 7.76 -4.86 -2.02
N SER A 176 6.60 -5.32 -2.48
CA SER A 176 5.52 -5.83 -1.61
C SER A 176 5.90 -7.05 -0.77
N LYS A 177 7.01 -7.72 -1.10
CA LYS A 177 7.53 -8.87 -0.33
C LYS A 177 8.56 -8.47 0.72
N LYS A 178 9.01 -7.22 0.73
CA LYS A 178 9.95 -6.72 1.75
C LYS A 178 9.22 -6.55 3.08
N ASN A 179 9.96 -6.76 4.17
CA ASN A 179 9.53 -6.40 5.52
C ASN A 179 10.24 -5.10 5.95
N ASN A 180 10.00 -4.67 7.17
CA ASN A 180 10.60 -3.46 7.77
C ASN A 180 12.10 -3.58 8.13
N LYS A 181 12.81 -4.60 7.62
CA LYS A 181 14.25 -4.76 7.85
C LYS A 181 15.06 -4.05 6.77
N ASN A 182 16.28 -3.68 7.14
CA ASN A 182 17.25 -3.16 6.18
C ASN A 182 17.56 -4.23 5.14
N TRP A 183 17.64 -3.78 3.90
CA TRP A 183 18.04 -4.55 2.74
C TRP A 183 19.33 -3.97 2.18
N PRO A 184 20.23 -4.83 1.66
CA PRO A 184 21.36 -4.35 0.89
C PRO A 184 20.86 -3.44 -0.22
N ARG A 185 21.50 -2.27 -0.35
CA ARG A 185 21.31 -1.44 -1.52
C ARG A 185 22.00 -2.11 -2.70
N PHE A 186 21.35 -2.12 -3.85
CA PHE A 186 22.03 -2.48 -5.08
C PHE A 186 23.22 -1.55 -5.33
N SER A 187 24.33 -2.13 -5.75
CA SER A 187 25.35 -1.41 -6.51
C SER A 187 24.76 -0.93 -7.84
N LEU A 188 25.42 0.03 -8.50
CA LEU A 188 25.01 0.48 -9.83
C LEU A 188 24.86 -0.69 -10.81
N ASP A 189 25.84 -1.60 -10.85
CA ASP A 189 25.85 -2.73 -11.77
C ASP A 189 24.68 -3.69 -11.47
N GLU A 190 24.39 -3.96 -10.19
CA GLU A 190 23.25 -4.77 -9.79
C GLU A 190 21.92 -4.11 -10.16
N GLN A 191 21.77 -2.81 -9.94
CA GLN A 191 20.54 -2.07 -10.23
C GLN A 191 20.26 -2.05 -11.75
N VAL A 192 21.29 -1.81 -12.57
CA VAL A 192 21.19 -1.85 -14.04
C VAL A 192 20.81 -3.25 -14.50
N ALA A 193 21.56 -4.27 -14.06
CA ALA A 193 21.30 -5.65 -14.44
C ALA A 193 19.88 -6.11 -14.04
N TYR A 194 19.39 -5.68 -12.87
CA TYR A 194 18.04 -5.96 -12.40
C TYR A 194 16.97 -5.35 -13.32
N ILE A 195 17.11 -4.07 -13.70
CA ILE A 195 16.16 -3.39 -14.59
C ILE A 195 16.17 -4.02 -15.99
N GLU A 196 17.35 -4.24 -16.56
CA GLU A 196 17.50 -4.87 -17.87
C GLU A 196 16.91 -6.29 -17.91
N THR A 197 17.12 -7.07 -16.85
CA THR A 197 16.54 -8.42 -16.74
C THR A 197 15.02 -8.39 -16.68
N ALA A 198 14.44 -7.45 -15.90
CA ALA A 198 12.99 -7.28 -15.83
C ALA A 198 12.41 -6.87 -17.19
N ILE A 199 13.05 -5.95 -17.89
CA ILE A 199 12.64 -5.53 -19.24
C ILE A 199 12.77 -6.68 -20.22
N LYS A 200 13.87 -7.44 -20.18
CA LYS A 200 14.07 -8.61 -21.06
C LYS A 200 12.96 -9.65 -20.88
N LEU A 201 12.58 -9.94 -19.62
CA LEU A 201 11.45 -10.82 -19.33
C LEU A 201 10.14 -10.27 -19.91
N GLN A 202 9.90 -8.97 -19.73
CA GLN A 202 8.74 -8.29 -20.32
C GLN A 202 8.76 -8.38 -21.84
N SER A 203 9.91 -8.22 -22.50
CA SER A 203 10.06 -8.32 -23.97
C SER A 203 9.70 -9.70 -24.52
N LEU A 204 10.03 -10.78 -23.81
CA LEU A 204 9.66 -12.15 -24.21
C LEU A 204 8.15 -12.33 -24.29
N VAL A 205 7.41 -11.57 -23.49
CA VAL A 205 5.94 -11.60 -23.43
C VAL A 205 5.35 -10.52 -24.37
N ALA A 206 5.95 -9.34 -24.41
CA ALA A 206 5.56 -8.20 -25.25
C ALA A 206 5.59 -8.53 -26.74
N THR A 207 6.57 -9.33 -27.19
CA THR A 207 6.63 -9.84 -28.57
C THR A 207 5.43 -10.74 -28.92
N ARG A 208 4.79 -11.39 -27.93
CA ARG A 208 3.53 -12.12 -28.12
C ARG A 208 2.30 -11.21 -28.18
N PHE A 209 2.45 -9.96 -27.74
CA PHE A 209 1.42 -8.93 -27.75
C PHE A 209 1.66 -7.84 -28.81
N GLU A 210 2.64 -8.03 -29.70
CA GLU A 210 3.02 -7.06 -30.75
C GLU A 210 3.41 -5.68 -30.20
N ILE A 211 3.95 -5.62 -28.99
CA ILE A 211 4.45 -4.40 -28.37
C ILE A 211 5.93 -4.24 -28.70
N GLU A 212 6.28 -3.16 -29.41
CA GLU A 212 7.65 -2.80 -29.75
C GLU A 212 8.34 -2.10 -28.57
N MET A 213 9.59 -2.51 -28.27
CA MET A 213 10.34 -2.04 -27.11
C MET A 213 11.47 -1.12 -27.57
N GLU A 214 11.44 0.14 -27.14
CA GLU A 214 12.41 1.16 -27.54
C GLU A 214 13.71 1.04 -26.73
N THR A 215 14.71 0.37 -27.31
CA THR A 215 16.01 0.10 -26.65
C THR A 215 16.83 1.38 -26.42
N GLU A 216 16.68 2.39 -27.27
CA GLU A 216 17.33 3.70 -27.09
C GLU A 216 16.83 4.40 -25.83
N VAL A 217 15.53 4.31 -25.53
CA VAL A 217 14.94 4.85 -24.30
C VAL A 217 15.55 4.17 -23.09
N LEU A 218 15.69 2.83 -23.11
CA LEU A 218 16.34 2.10 -22.02
C LEU A 218 17.77 2.58 -21.80
N GLY A 219 18.56 2.71 -22.87
CA GLY A 219 19.93 3.22 -22.79
C GLY A 219 20.00 4.61 -22.14
N ALA A 220 19.11 5.53 -22.52
CA ALA A 220 19.04 6.87 -21.95
C ALA A 220 18.67 6.85 -20.45
N LEU A 221 17.74 5.97 -20.03
CA LEU A 221 17.38 5.79 -18.63
C LEU A 221 18.55 5.24 -17.81
N MET A 222 19.30 4.26 -18.32
CA MET A 222 20.45 3.68 -17.62
C MET A 222 21.61 4.69 -17.50
N ALA A 223 21.82 5.53 -18.51
CA ALA A 223 22.81 6.61 -18.43
C ALA A 223 22.49 7.62 -17.32
N ARG A 224 21.21 8.01 -17.18
CA ARG A 224 20.74 8.88 -16.10
C ARG A 224 20.85 8.22 -14.73
N LEU A 225 20.45 6.95 -14.62
CA LEU A 225 20.61 6.16 -13.41
C LEU A 225 22.08 6.10 -12.97
N LYS A 226 22.99 5.88 -13.91
CA LYS A 226 24.44 5.91 -13.67
C LYS A 226 24.91 7.27 -13.14
N GLY A 227 24.36 8.37 -13.67
CA GLY A 227 24.61 9.73 -13.15
C GLY A 227 24.19 9.89 -11.68
N ILE A 228 23.10 9.25 -11.26
CA ILE A 228 22.66 9.27 -9.87
C ILE A 228 23.64 8.54 -8.94
N TYR A 229 24.20 7.40 -9.36
CA TYR A 229 25.07 6.56 -8.52
C TYR A 229 26.54 7.03 -8.49
N LEU A 230 27.09 7.51 -9.60
CA LEU A 230 28.51 7.87 -9.66
C LEU A 230 28.87 9.08 -8.81
N ASN A 231 27.92 9.99 -8.58
CA ASN A 231 28.15 11.18 -7.78
C ASN A 231 28.02 10.92 -6.26
N GLU A 232 28.20 9.66 -5.83
CA GLU A 232 28.36 9.28 -4.41
C GLU A 232 29.82 9.34 -3.94
N GLN A 233 30.78 9.50 -4.87
CA GLN A 233 32.23 9.45 -4.59
C GLN A 233 32.92 10.83 -4.56
N THR A 234 32.16 11.93 -4.63
CA THR A 234 32.66 13.31 -4.51
C THR A 234 32.02 13.99 -3.32
#